data_AF-A0A2E2V3C3-F1
#
_entry.id   AF-A0A2E2V3C3-F1
#
_cell.length_a   1.000
_cell.length_b   1.000
_cell.length_c   1.000
_cell.angle_alpha   90.00
_cell.angle_beta   90.00
_cell.angle_gamma   90.00
#
_symmetry.space_group_name_H-M   'P 1'
#
loop_
_entity.id
_entity.type
_entity.pdbx_description
1 polymer ?
#
loop_
_entity_poly.entity_id
_entity_poly.type
_entity_poly.pdbx_seq_one_letter_code
_entity_poly.pdbx_strand_id
1 'polypeptide(L)'
;DTDSGSMTECWMTDLQADCFSIEIEGPDGLEWSIYSPLSDDPFLIGTNESMVFGSQCLEIWGCTDLEACNYNELATDDDGSCVVPTFENNIQCDECCMYSVGAWTHVNAFYLASSDTPTLSAFAENWELSSAAFLYSEETINEDGSVSTTSWFGADSDNSSMLTGDCYNGQITLVLIFKTIDNNIVGDIVIKMFDDGDMYFETITSVDSFDLTTATMTGTIEAGNSGTLVMVDSDGNGVGDCDESTSIQEGSVSDRKLVKKINLLGQEVEISNKRGVFLYIYDDGTVEKKNQLR
;
A
#
# COMPACT_ATOMS: atom_id res chain seq x y z
N ASP A 1 -3.35 -40.44 -52.95
CA ASP A 1 -2.84 -41.27 -51.85
C ASP A 1 -1.37 -40.97 -51.60
N THR A 2 -1.11 -40.01 -50.74
CA THR A 2 0.13 -39.78 -49.96
C THR A 2 -0.16 -38.49 -49.17
N ASP A 3 -0.04 -38.36 -47.86
CA ASP A 3 0.32 -39.24 -46.77
C ASP A 3 -0.28 -38.56 -45.53
N SER A 4 -1.60 -38.64 -45.34
CA SER A 4 -2.22 -38.10 -44.12
C SER A 4 -2.08 -39.14 -43.01
N GLY A 5 -1.27 -38.82 -42.00
CA GLY A 5 -1.18 -39.59 -40.76
C GLY A 5 -1.90 -38.85 -39.64
N SER A 6 -2.48 -39.60 -38.69
CA SER A 6 -2.85 -39.06 -37.39
C SER A 6 -2.05 -39.76 -36.31
N MET A 7 -1.56 -38.98 -35.35
CA MET A 7 -0.97 -39.48 -34.13
C MET A 7 -1.84 -38.99 -32.99
N THR A 8 -2.17 -39.89 -32.07
CA THR A 8 -2.94 -39.54 -30.87
C THR A 8 -2.14 -40.03 -29.69
N GLU A 9 -1.74 -39.11 -28.83
CA GLU A 9 -1.08 -39.40 -27.58
C GLU A 9 -1.92 -38.84 -26.44
N CYS A 10 -2.13 -39.65 -25.40
CA CYS A 10 -2.83 -39.22 -24.20
C CYS A 10 -1.80 -38.79 -23.18
N TRP A 11 -1.92 -37.57 -22.66
CA TRP A 11 -1.07 -37.08 -21.59
C TRP A 11 -1.80 -37.07 -20.24
N MET A 12 -1.05 -37.14 -19.13
CA MET A 12 -1.62 -37.03 -17.79
C MET A 12 -2.14 -35.60 -17.57
N THR A 13 -3.27 -35.48 -16.88
CA THR A 13 -4.02 -34.21 -16.68
C THR A 13 -3.25 -33.13 -15.92
N ASP A 14 -2.15 -33.49 -15.27
CA ASP A 14 -1.38 -32.60 -14.40
C ASP A 14 -0.45 -31.66 -15.19
N LEU A 15 -0.30 -31.88 -16.50
CA LEU A 15 0.48 -31.02 -17.41
C LEU A 15 -0.06 -29.59 -17.57
N GLN A 16 -1.30 -29.30 -17.15
CA GLN A 16 -1.77 -27.92 -17.10
C GLN A 16 -0.97 -27.06 -16.10
N ALA A 17 -0.34 -27.69 -15.11
CA ALA A 17 0.51 -27.03 -14.13
C ALA A 17 2.01 -27.08 -14.49
N ASP A 18 2.43 -27.89 -15.47
CA ASP A 18 3.84 -28.03 -15.85
C ASP A 18 4.19 -27.18 -17.08
N CYS A 19 5.46 -26.78 -17.18
CA CYS A 19 5.98 -26.05 -18.33
C CYS A 19 6.43 -27.03 -19.43
N PHE A 20 5.83 -26.96 -20.62
CA PHE A 20 6.23 -27.78 -21.76
C PHE A 20 6.29 -27.00 -23.07
N SER A 21 7.31 -27.30 -23.88
CA SER A 21 7.48 -26.76 -25.22
C SER A 21 7.02 -27.79 -26.25
N ILE A 22 6.23 -27.34 -27.22
CA ILE A 22 5.90 -28.09 -28.42
C ILE A 22 6.77 -27.55 -29.55
N GLU A 23 7.64 -28.41 -30.08
CA GLU A 23 8.40 -28.16 -31.29
C GLU A 23 7.91 -29.10 -32.39
N ILE A 24 7.43 -28.52 -33.49
CA ILE A 24 7.00 -29.28 -34.66
C ILE A 24 7.87 -28.86 -35.84
N GLU A 25 8.77 -29.77 -36.21
CA GLU A 25 9.59 -29.66 -37.41
C GLU A 25 8.99 -30.49 -38.53
N GLY A 26 8.63 -29.82 -39.62
CA GLY A 26 8.09 -30.43 -40.83
C GLY A 26 8.91 -30.05 -42.08
N PRO A 27 8.93 -30.89 -43.12
CA PRO A 27 9.41 -30.49 -44.43
C PRO A 27 8.51 -29.40 -45.04
N ASP A 28 9.06 -28.57 -45.90
CA ASP A 28 8.34 -27.48 -46.57
C ASP A 28 7.04 -27.98 -47.24
N GLY A 29 5.91 -27.39 -46.85
CA GLY A 29 4.58 -27.70 -47.40
C GLY A 29 3.80 -28.79 -46.65
N LEU A 30 4.32 -29.34 -45.55
CA LEU A 30 3.53 -30.15 -44.63
C LEU A 30 2.69 -29.23 -43.73
N GLU A 31 1.38 -29.42 -43.75
CA GLU A 31 0.44 -28.74 -42.86
C GLU A 31 -0.02 -29.70 -41.75
N TRP A 32 -0.14 -29.19 -40.52
CA TRP A 32 -0.63 -29.94 -39.38
C TRP A 32 -1.65 -29.13 -38.58
N SER A 33 -2.49 -29.84 -37.81
CA SER A 33 -3.46 -29.25 -36.89
C SER A 33 -3.53 -30.06 -35.59
N ILE A 34 -3.64 -29.36 -34.44
CA ILE A 34 -3.81 -29.98 -33.13
C ILE A 34 -5.20 -29.66 -32.58
N TYR A 35 -5.85 -30.71 -32.08
CA TYR A 35 -7.19 -30.65 -31.50
C TYR A 35 -7.15 -30.99 -30.02
N SER A 36 -8.00 -30.32 -29.24
CA SER A 36 -8.35 -30.76 -27.89
C SER A 36 -9.57 -31.68 -27.98
N PRO A 37 -9.65 -32.77 -27.19
CA PRO A 37 -10.85 -33.62 -27.16
C PRO A 37 -12.11 -32.89 -26.67
N LEU A 38 -11.98 -31.64 -26.20
CA LEU A 38 -13.08 -30.80 -25.70
C LEU A 38 -13.61 -29.79 -26.75
N SER A 39 -12.96 -29.68 -27.91
CA SER A 39 -13.33 -28.72 -28.97
C SER A 39 -13.12 -29.31 -30.36
N ASP A 40 -14.09 -29.16 -31.26
CA ASP A 40 -13.98 -29.59 -32.65
C ASP A 40 -13.16 -28.59 -33.51
N ASP A 41 -12.94 -27.37 -33.01
CA ASP A 41 -12.05 -26.40 -33.66
C ASP A 41 -10.59 -26.66 -33.26
N PRO A 42 -9.65 -26.68 -34.22
CA PRO A 42 -8.23 -26.84 -33.93
C PRO A 42 -7.73 -25.61 -33.18
N PHE A 43 -6.98 -25.82 -32.10
CA PHE A 43 -6.41 -24.70 -31.34
C PHE A 43 -5.05 -24.25 -31.89
N LEU A 44 -4.38 -25.09 -32.69
CA LEU A 44 -3.15 -24.76 -33.41
C LEU A 44 -3.15 -25.37 -34.81
N ILE A 45 -2.60 -24.63 -35.77
CA ILE A 45 -2.34 -25.05 -37.14
C ILE A 45 -1.00 -24.46 -37.60
N GLY A 46 -0.21 -25.19 -38.38
CA GLY A 46 1.09 -24.68 -38.80
C GLY A 46 1.83 -25.55 -39.81
N THR A 47 3.07 -25.15 -40.09
CA THR A 47 4.03 -25.90 -40.93
C THR A 47 5.30 -26.22 -40.14
N ASN A 48 5.96 -25.19 -39.61
CA ASN A 48 7.00 -25.25 -38.57
C ASN A 48 6.58 -24.34 -37.41
N GLU A 49 6.62 -24.84 -36.18
CA GLU A 49 6.14 -24.09 -35.01
C GLU A 49 6.91 -24.46 -33.74
N SER A 50 7.17 -23.45 -32.91
CA SER A 50 7.74 -23.60 -31.58
C SER A 50 6.92 -22.75 -30.62
N MET A 51 6.25 -23.41 -29.68
CA MET A 51 5.38 -22.74 -28.70
C MET A 51 5.55 -23.35 -27.32
N VAL A 52 5.41 -22.51 -26.30
CA VAL A 52 5.53 -22.89 -24.88
C VAL A 52 4.16 -22.79 -24.21
N PHE A 53 3.79 -23.82 -23.45
CA PHE A 53 2.51 -23.95 -22.74
C PHE A 53 2.74 -24.25 -21.25
N GLY A 54 1.90 -23.68 -20.39
CA GLY A 54 1.92 -23.89 -18.93
C GLY A 54 1.91 -22.58 -18.15
N SER A 55 1.22 -22.53 -17.01
CA SER A 55 1.20 -21.34 -16.14
C SER A 55 2.53 -21.08 -15.43
N GLN A 56 3.37 -22.11 -15.29
CA GLN A 56 4.72 -22.04 -14.71
C GLN A 56 5.80 -21.58 -15.71
N CYS A 57 5.44 -21.27 -16.97
CA CYS A 57 6.37 -20.71 -17.96
C CYS A 57 6.30 -19.18 -18.06
N LEU A 58 5.43 -18.53 -17.28
CA LEU A 58 5.43 -17.08 -17.21
C LEU A 58 6.64 -16.66 -16.38
N GLU A 59 7.65 -16.11 -17.06
CA GLU A 59 8.71 -15.36 -16.38
C GLU A 59 8.06 -14.16 -15.69
N ILE A 60 7.77 -14.31 -14.40
CA ILE A 60 7.30 -13.21 -13.56
C ILE A 60 8.56 -12.57 -13.03
N TRP A 61 8.93 -11.47 -13.66
CA TRP A 61 10.05 -10.64 -13.25
C TRP A 61 9.69 -9.92 -11.95
N GLY A 62 10.54 -10.06 -10.94
CA GLY A 62 10.41 -9.39 -9.65
C GLY A 62 11.49 -9.87 -8.69
N CYS A 63 11.55 -9.29 -7.48
CA CYS A 63 12.58 -9.69 -6.54
C CYS A 63 12.34 -11.11 -5.99
N THR A 64 13.34 -11.99 -6.15
CA THR A 64 13.30 -13.38 -5.65
C THR A 64 14.02 -13.57 -4.31
N ASP A 65 14.64 -12.53 -3.76
CA ASP A 65 15.37 -12.59 -2.49
C ASP A 65 14.43 -12.48 -1.29
N LEU A 66 14.35 -13.56 -0.49
CA LEU A 66 13.51 -13.64 0.71
C LEU A 66 13.90 -12.63 1.81
N GLU A 67 15.11 -12.07 1.76
CA GLU A 67 15.59 -11.06 2.70
C GLU A 67 15.37 -9.63 2.20
N ALA A 68 14.82 -9.44 0.99
CA ALA A 68 14.56 -8.13 0.40
C ALA A 68 13.15 -7.59 0.73
N CYS A 69 13.05 -6.27 0.92
CA CYS A 69 11.82 -5.56 1.29
C CYS A 69 10.70 -5.67 0.24
N ASN A 70 11.05 -5.94 -1.01
CA ASN A 70 10.12 -6.04 -2.14
C ASN A 70 10.08 -7.46 -2.72
N TYR A 71 10.37 -8.47 -1.89
CA TYR A 71 10.24 -9.87 -2.26
C TYR A 71 8.85 -10.15 -2.87
N ASN A 72 8.82 -10.82 -4.01
CA ASN A 72 7.61 -11.23 -4.69
C ASN A 72 7.58 -12.75 -4.78
N GLU A 73 6.68 -13.39 -4.03
CA GLU A 73 6.55 -14.85 -4.04
C GLU A 73 6.08 -15.44 -5.37
N LEU A 74 5.49 -14.61 -6.23
CA LEU A 74 5.08 -14.99 -7.57
C LEU A 74 6.22 -14.82 -8.58
N ALA A 75 7.32 -14.14 -8.23
CA ALA A 75 8.43 -13.94 -9.15
C ALA A 75 9.17 -15.27 -9.41
N THR A 76 9.33 -15.59 -10.69
CA THR A 76 10.09 -16.76 -11.14
C THR A 76 11.53 -16.40 -11.49
N ASP A 77 11.79 -15.13 -11.81
CA ASP A 77 13.08 -14.61 -12.25
C ASP A 77 13.38 -13.27 -11.60
N ASP A 78 14.60 -13.15 -11.09
CA ASP A 78 15.10 -11.92 -10.47
C ASP A 78 15.31 -10.83 -11.53
N ASP A 79 14.62 -9.70 -11.36
CA ASP A 79 14.75 -8.52 -12.21
C ASP A 79 15.83 -7.53 -11.72
N GLY A 80 16.51 -7.86 -10.61
CA GLY A 80 17.51 -7.01 -9.98
C GLY A 80 16.92 -5.84 -9.20
N SER A 81 15.61 -5.82 -8.95
CA SER A 81 14.94 -4.79 -8.17
C SER A 81 15.04 -5.02 -6.65
N CYS A 82 15.63 -6.13 -6.19
CA CYS A 82 15.69 -6.47 -4.76
C CYS A 82 16.31 -5.36 -3.89
N VAL A 83 15.55 -4.92 -2.89
CA VAL A 83 15.95 -3.93 -1.89
C VAL A 83 16.27 -4.65 -0.59
N VAL A 84 17.54 -4.92 -0.33
CA VAL A 84 17.96 -5.59 0.92
C VAL A 84 18.17 -4.54 2.03
N PRO A 85 17.57 -4.72 3.22
CA PRO A 85 17.76 -3.79 4.33
C PRO A 85 19.23 -3.78 4.78
N THR A 86 19.84 -2.60 4.86
CA THR A 86 21.22 -2.45 5.30
C THR A 86 21.37 -1.31 6.31
N PHE A 87 22.02 -1.62 7.44
CA PHE A 87 22.34 -0.64 8.50
C PHE A 87 23.32 0.45 8.04
N GLU A 88 24.05 0.25 6.93
CA GLU A 88 25.02 1.22 6.41
C GLU A 88 24.38 2.31 5.52
N ASN A 89 23.20 2.04 4.95
CA ASN A 89 22.48 2.98 4.07
C ASN A 89 21.16 3.50 4.66
N ASN A 90 20.89 3.20 5.94
CA ASN A 90 19.63 3.53 6.62
C ASN A 90 18.37 3.03 5.86
N ILE A 91 18.51 1.95 5.08
CA ILE A 91 17.38 1.26 4.45
C ILE A 91 16.87 0.26 5.49
N GLN A 92 15.91 0.70 6.31
CA GLN A 92 15.01 -0.23 6.97
C GLN A 92 13.96 -0.65 5.95
N CYS A 93 13.62 -1.94 5.89
CA CYS A 93 12.33 -2.36 5.34
C CYS A 93 11.26 -1.91 6.32
N ASP A 94 11.08 -0.59 6.46
CA ASP A 94 10.02 -0.07 7.29
C ASP A 94 8.73 -0.24 6.49
N GLU A 95 7.98 -1.25 6.91
CA GLU A 95 6.54 -1.14 7.06
C GLU A 95 6.23 0.26 7.62
N CYS A 96 5.96 1.20 6.73
CA CYS A 96 5.16 2.38 6.99
C CYS A 96 5.71 3.29 8.08
N CYS A 97 6.59 4.20 7.67
CA CYS A 97 6.97 5.33 8.51
C CYS A 97 5.75 6.27 8.67
N MET A 98 5.06 6.12 9.81
CA MET A 98 3.89 6.92 10.18
C MET A 98 4.27 8.06 11.12
N TYR A 99 3.76 9.25 10.81
CA TYR A 99 3.78 10.39 11.70
C TYR A 99 2.50 10.42 12.53
N SER A 100 2.65 10.50 13.86
CA SER A 100 1.52 10.69 14.78
C SER A 100 0.87 12.07 14.62
N VAL A 101 -0.39 12.19 15.04
CA VAL A 101 -1.10 13.48 15.11
C VAL A 101 -0.28 14.44 15.96
N GLY A 102 -0.01 15.63 15.42
CA GLY A 102 0.84 16.64 16.05
C GLY A 102 0.11 17.95 16.33
N ALA A 103 0.74 18.82 17.09
CA ALA A 103 0.34 20.21 17.26
C ALA A 103 1.37 21.12 16.63
N TRP A 104 0.91 22.15 15.91
CA TRP A 104 1.78 23.18 15.35
C TRP A 104 1.53 24.52 16.00
N THR A 105 2.57 25.35 16.02
CA THR A 105 2.56 26.74 16.48
C THR A 105 3.23 27.61 15.44
N HIS A 106 2.48 28.60 14.95
CA HIS A 106 2.98 29.64 14.06
C HIS A 106 3.05 30.96 14.81
N VAL A 107 4.27 31.45 15.06
CA VAL A 107 4.52 32.71 15.78
C VAL A 107 4.72 33.84 14.78
N ASN A 108 4.23 35.04 15.12
CA ASN A 108 4.25 36.22 14.26
C ASN A 108 3.59 35.99 12.90
N ALA A 109 2.50 35.20 12.87
CA ALA A 109 1.80 34.77 11.65
C ALA A 109 1.32 35.93 10.76
N PHE A 110 1.15 37.11 11.36
CA PHE A 110 0.91 38.35 10.65
C PHE A 110 2.02 39.31 11.07
N TYR A 111 2.72 39.90 10.10
CA TYR A 111 3.79 40.88 10.31
C TYR A 111 3.31 42.05 11.19
N LEU A 112 3.41 41.92 12.51
CA LEU A 112 3.05 42.96 13.48
C LEU A 112 4.17 44.00 13.64
N ALA A 113 5.42 43.61 13.38
CA ALA A 113 6.60 44.47 13.45
C ALA A 113 7.66 44.02 12.43
N SER A 114 8.51 44.95 11.98
CA SER A 114 9.50 44.72 10.91
C SER A 114 10.75 43.93 11.33
N SER A 115 10.86 43.53 12.60
CA SER A 115 12.02 42.80 13.15
C SER A 115 11.76 41.32 13.41
N ASP A 116 10.49 40.89 13.38
CA ASP A 116 10.10 39.59 13.89
C ASP A 116 9.79 38.69 12.69
N THR A 117 10.67 37.72 12.45
CA THR A 117 10.49 36.72 11.40
C THR A 117 9.38 35.75 11.81
N PRO A 118 8.36 35.53 10.96
CA PRO A 118 7.37 34.49 11.23
C PRO A 118 8.05 33.13 11.31
N THR A 119 7.67 32.33 12.31
CA THR A 119 8.23 30.98 12.47
C THR A 119 7.13 29.95 12.63
N LEU A 120 7.39 28.74 12.14
CA LEU A 120 6.53 27.58 12.27
C LEU A 120 7.30 26.49 13.00
N SER A 121 6.69 25.90 14.01
CA SER A 121 7.21 24.74 14.73
C SER A 121 6.09 23.75 14.97
N ALA A 122 6.41 22.47 15.12
CA ALA A 122 5.41 21.46 15.42
C ALA A 122 6.01 20.32 16.24
N PHE A 123 5.18 19.60 16.96
CA PHE A 123 5.60 18.43 17.71
C PHE A 123 4.45 17.43 17.83
N ALA A 124 4.80 16.17 18.00
CA ALA A 124 3.87 15.07 18.21
C ALA A 124 4.50 14.03 19.15
N GLU A 125 3.93 12.83 19.23
CA GLU A 125 4.45 11.77 20.10
C GLU A 125 5.76 11.16 19.56
N ASN A 126 5.88 11.02 18.24
CA ASN A 126 7.02 10.34 17.58
C ASN A 126 7.82 11.24 16.62
N TRP A 127 7.54 12.54 16.61
CA TRP A 127 8.32 13.50 15.83
C TRP A 127 8.25 14.91 16.40
N GLU A 128 9.27 15.71 16.11
CA GLU A 128 9.39 17.11 16.46
C GLU A 128 9.99 17.88 15.27
N LEU A 129 9.37 19.01 14.94
CA LEU A 129 9.87 20.00 14.02
C LEU A 129 10.36 21.21 14.81
N SER A 130 11.68 21.43 14.78
CA SER A 130 12.26 22.65 15.31
C SER A 130 11.78 23.87 14.52
N SER A 131 11.93 25.06 15.11
CA SER A 131 11.52 26.31 14.48
C SER A 131 12.07 26.44 13.05
N ALA A 132 11.16 26.66 12.11
CA ALA A 132 11.40 26.96 10.71
C ALA A 132 10.99 28.41 10.42
N ALA A 133 11.88 29.18 9.81
CA ALA A 133 11.66 30.59 9.50
C ALA A 133 10.92 30.75 8.17
N PHE A 134 10.03 31.75 8.10
CA PHE A 134 9.40 32.16 6.86
C PHE A 134 10.43 32.64 5.84
N LEU A 135 10.36 32.13 4.62
CA LEU A 135 11.24 32.49 3.53
C LEU A 135 10.54 33.44 2.56
N TYR A 136 9.44 32.98 1.96
CA TYR A 136 8.63 33.75 1.01
C TYR A 136 7.24 33.12 0.85
N SER A 137 6.34 33.82 0.17
CA SER A 137 5.03 33.31 -0.21
C SER A 137 4.65 33.76 -1.61
N GLU A 138 3.74 33.01 -2.21
CA GLU A 138 3.13 33.28 -3.51
C GLU A 138 1.61 33.18 -3.38
N GLU A 139 0.91 33.99 -4.17
CA GLU A 139 -0.54 34.00 -4.20
C GLU A 139 -1.03 33.82 -5.65
N THR A 140 -2.04 32.97 -5.81
CA THR A 140 -2.70 32.71 -7.09
C THR A 140 -4.19 32.94 -6.96
N ILE A 141 -4.75 33.76 -7.85
CA ILE A 141 -6.20 33.99 -7.93
C ILE A 141 -6.81 32.90 -8.81
N ASN A 142 -7.74 32.13 -8.25
CA ASN A 142 -8.43 31.05 -8.94
C ASN A 142 -9.64 31.57 -9.73
N GLU A 143 -10.12 30.79 -10.70
CA GLU A 143 -11.28 31.14 -11.55
C GLU A 143 -12.57 31.36 -10.75
N ASP A 144 -12.69 30.73 -9.58
CA ASP A 144 -13.83 30.87 -8.67
C ASP A 144 -13.76 32.10 -7.76
N GLY A 145 -12.74 32.95 -7.94
CA GLY A 145 -12.52 34.18 -7.16
C GLY A 145 -11.82 33.97 -5.82
N SER A 146 -11.46 32.73 -5.47
CA SER A 146 -10.64 32.45 -4.30
C SER A 146 -9.16 32.77 -4.51
N VAL A 147 -8.42 32.99 -3.43
CA VAL A 147 -6.97 33.18 -3.44
C VAL A 147 -6.31 31.96 -2.79
N SER A 148 -5.48 31.25 -3.54
CA SER A 148 -4.59 30.22 -3.02
C SER A 148 -3.27 30.86 -2.61
N THR A 149 -2.88 30.69 -1.37
CA THR A 149 -1.62 31.16 -0.81
C THR A 149 -0.71 29.96 -0.53
N THR A 150 0.52 30.02 -1.03
CA THR A 150 1.57 29.06 -0.76
C THR A 150 2.70 29.78 -0.03
N SER A 151 3.09 29.30 1.14
CA SER A 151 4.13 29.89 1.99
C SER A 151 5.23 28.88 2.25
N TRP A 152 6.49 29.29 2.10
CA TRP A 152 7.67 28.46 2.31
C TRP A 152 8.35 28.83 3.62
N PHE A 153 8.70 27.80 4.39
CA PHE A 153 9.46 27.91 5.64
C PHE A 153 10.70 27.02 5.56
N GLY A 154 11.79 27.45 6.16
CA GLY A 154 13.04 26.68 6.16
C GLY A 154 14.04 27.21 7.18
N ALA A 155 15.29 26.77 7.04
CA ALA A 155 16.34 27.17 7.94
C ALA A 155 16.90 28.57 7.62
N ASP A 156 17.33 29.28 8.66
CA ASP A 156 18.07 30.54 8.57
C ASP A 156 19.20 30.59 9.61
N SER A 157 19.68 31.79 9.97
CA SER A 157 20.74 31.95 10.98
C SER A 157 20.34 31.52 12.39
N ASP A 158 19.05 31.55 12.71
CA ASP A 158 18.51 31.40 14.07
C ASP A 158 17.54 30.22 14.20
N ASN A 159 17.09 29.65 13.07
CA ASN A 159 16.08 28.60 12.96
C ASN A 159 16.65 27.42 12.17
N SER A 160 16.67 26.22 12.76
CA SER A 160 17.30 25.06 12.12
C SER A 160 16.40 24.30 11.14
N SER A 161 15.08 24.44 11.24
CA SER A 161 14.10 23.69 10.42
C SER A 161 14.40 22.19 10.37
N MET A 162 14.71 21.60 11.52
CA MET A 162 15.09 20.21 11.68
C MET A 162 13.85 19.40 12.03
N LEU A 163 13.50 18.43 11.19
CA LEU A 163 12.52 17.39 11.52
C LEU A 163 13.27 16.22 12.14
N THR A 164 12.95 15.92 13.39
CA THR A 164 13.48 14.78 14.13
C THR A 164 12.33 13.86 14.47
N GLY A 165 12.33 12.66 13.91
CA GLY A 165 11.39 11.61 14.27
C GLY A 165 11.96 10.23 13.97
N ASP A 166 11.19 9.19 14.28
CA ASP A 166 11.58 7.81 13.99
C ASP A 166 11.80 7.59 12.49
N CYS A 167 10.95 8.25 11.71
CA CYS A 167 10.87 8.25 10.26
C CYS A 167 11.99 8.94 9.51
N TYR A 168 12.41 10.09 10.02
CA TYR A 168 13.27 11.01 9.29
C TYR A 168 13.98 11.89 10.29
N ASN A 169 15.27 12.10 10.06
CA ASN A 169 16.09 12.98 10.86
C ASN A 169 16.95 13.84 9.94
N GLY A 170 16.56 15.09 9.77
CA GLY A 170 17.20 15.98 8.82
C GLY A 170 16.57 17.36 8.75
N GLN A 171 17.22 18.24 8.01
CA GLN A 171 16.73 19.58 7.77
C GLN A 171 15.75 19.57 6.61
N ILE A 172 14.57 20.17 6.80
CA ILE A 172 13.51 20.19 5.78
C ILE A 172 13.12 21.62 5.39
N THR A 173 12.49 21.72 4.22
CA THR A 173 11.70 22.89 3.81
C THR A 173 10.22 22.55 3.94
N LEU A 174 9.44 23.41 4.60
CA LEU A 174 8.00 23.26 4.71
C LEU A 174 7.27 24.17 3.74
N VAL A 175 6.19 23.67 3.17
CA VAL A 175 5.29 24.41 2.30
C VAL A 175 3.89 24.34 2.88
N LEU A 176 3.37 25.49 3.29
CA LEU A 176 2.01 25.65 3.81
C LEU A 176 1.12 26.20 2.69
N ILE A 177 0.03 25.49 2.37
CA ILE A 177 -0.90 25.86 1.29
C ILE A 177 -2.30 25.99 1.88
N PHE A 178 -2.96 27.10 1.62
CA PHE A 178 -4.37 27.28 1.99
C PHE A 178 -5.08 28.17 0.97
N LYS A 179 -6.41 28.12 0.98
CA LYS A 179 -7.26 28.89 0.07
C LYS A 179 -8.19 29.78 0.87
N THR A 180 -8.43 31.00 0.37
CA THR A 180 -9.33 31.96 1.02
C THR A 180 -10.36 32.53 0.05
N ILE A 181 -11.56 32.82 0.57
CA ILE A 181 -12.62 33.60 -0.09
C ILE A 181 -13.10 34.65 0.92
N ASP A 182 -13.14 35.92 0.52
CA ASP A 182 -13.54 37.04 1.39
C ASP A 182 -12.80 37.04 2.75
N ASN A 183 -11.49 36.77 2.74
CA ASN A 183 -10.62 36.63 3.92
C ASN A 183 -10.95 35.47 4.88
N ASN A 184 -11.76 34.49 4.45
CA ASN A 184 -12.03 33.27 5.22
C ASN A 184 -11.33 32.08 4.56
N ILE A 185 -10.69 31.22 5.35
CA ILE A 185 -10.11 29.96 4.86
C ILE A 185 -11.25 29.06 4.36
N VAL A 186 -11.08 28.49 3.17
CA VAL A 186 -12.01 27.53 2.56
C VAL A 186 -11.26 26.28 2.12
N GLY A 187 -11.83 25.11 2.43
CA GLY A 187 -11.17 23.83 2.19
C GLY A 187 -10.07 23.54 3.21
N ASP A 188 -9.19 22.62 2.85
CA ASP A 188 -8.13 22.13 3.74
C ASP A 188 -6.92 23.05 3.72
N ILE A 189 -6.21 23.08 4.84
CA ILE A 189 -4.86 23.64 4.93
C ILE A 189 -3.90 22.47 4.78
N VAL A 190 -3.01 22.55 3.80
CA VAL A 190 -2.08 21.47 3.46
C VAL A 190 -0.68 21.88 3.88
N ILE A 191 0.02 20.97 4.56
CA ILE A 191 1.44 21.08 4.85
C ILE A 191 2.18 20.03 4.03
N LYS A 192 3.21 20.45 3.30
CA LYS A 192 4.14 19.56 2.61
C LYS A 192 5.55 19.77 3.16
N MET A 193 6.28 18.69 3.35
CA MET A 193 7.66 18.69 3.80
C MET A 193 8.56 18.16 2.69
N PHE A 194 9.66 18.87 2.44
CA PHE A 194 10.63 18.55 1.40
C PHE A 194 12.04 18.44 1.97
N ASP A 195 12.81 17.49 1.46
CA ASP A 195 14.25 17.38 1.65
C ASP A 195 14.94 17.41 0.27
N ASP A 196 15.92 18.30 0.11
CA ASP A 196 16.62 18.57 -1.16
C ASP A 196 15.74 18.66 -2.44
N GLY A 197 14.49 19.09 -2.27
CA GLY A 197 13.50 19.24 -3.36
C GLY A 197 12.60 18.02 -3.58
N ASP A 198 12.88 16.89 -2.93
CA ASP A 198 12.02 15.71 -2.93
C ASP A 198 10.96 15.81 -1.84
N MET A 199 9.71 15.55 -2.20
CA MET A 199 8.58 15.58 -1.27
C MET A 199 8.60 14.32 -0.41
N TYR A 200 8.68 14.51 0.90
CA TYR A 200 8.77 13.42 1.87
C TYR A 200 7.47 13.21 2.65
N PHE A 201 6.69 14.26 2.89
CA PHE A 201 5.45 14.15 3.67
C PHE A 201 4.41 15.18 3.22
N GLU A 202 3.14 14.77 3.12
CA GLU A 202 1.99 15.63 2.85
C GLU A 202 0.86 15.31 3.82
N THR A 203 0.31 16.33 4.46
CA THR A 203 -0.76 16.18 5.45
C THR A 203 -1.68 17.39 5.45
N ILE A 204 -2.88 17.22 6.00
CA ILE A 204 -3.82 18.31 6.24
C ILE A 204 -3.76 18.77 7.70
N THR A 205 -4.20 20.00 7.94
CA THR A 205 -4.15 20.60 9.26
C THR A 205 -5.35 21.50 9.54
N SER A 206 -5.70 21.64 10.82
CA SER A 206 -6.69 22.59 11.33
C SER A 206 -6.04 23.81 11.96
N VAL A 207 -6.83 24.89 12.11
CA VAL A 207 -6.51 26.00 13.02
C VAL A 207 -7.40 25.87 14.24
N ASP A 208 -6.78 25.74 15.42
CA ASP A 208 -7.50 25.54 16.67
C ASP A 208 -7.65 26.84 17.46
N SER A 209 -6.64 27.72 17.42
CA SER A 209 -6.69 28.99 18.13
C SER A 209 -5.86 30.09 17.48
N PHE A 210 -6.21 31.33 17.81
CA PHE A 210 -5.46 32.52 17.39
C PHE A 210 -5.40 33.55 18.52
N ASP A 211 -4.18 33.96 18.87
CA ASP A 211 -3.90 35.02 19.83
C ASP A 211 -3.45 36.30 19.10
N LEU A 212 -4.36 37.28 19.07
CA LEU A 212 -4.14 38.60 18.49
C LEU A 212 -3.07 39.42 19.21
N THR A 213 -2.77 39.13 20.47
CA THR A 213 -1.79 39.90 21.25
C THR A 213 -0.35 39.52 20.90
N THR A 214 -0.14 38.27 20.53
CA THR A 214 1.17 37.71 20.17
C THR A 214 1.30 37.38 18.68
N ALA A 215 0.22 37.56 17.90
CA ALA A 215 0.10 37.03 16.53
C ALA A 215 0.48 35.56 16.42
N THR A 216 0.10 34.77 17.42
CA THR A 216 0.38 33.33 17.44
C THR A 216 -0.86 32.56 17.01
N MET A 217 -0.69 31.66 16.03
CA MET A 217 -1.69 30.67 15.63
C MET A 217 -1.26 29.30 16.11
N THR A 218 -2.21 28.48 16.50
CA THR A 218 -1.97 27.06 16.82
C THR A 218 -2.98 26.18 16.11
N GLY A 219 -2.62 24.93 15.89
CA GLY A 219 -3.53 23.96 15.32
C GLY A 219 -3.05 22.53 15.42
N THR A 220 -3.79 21.63 14.80
CA THR A 220 -3.54 20.19 14.80
C THR A 220 -3.10 19.74 13.41
N ILE A 221 -2.00 18.99 13.33
CA ILE A 221 -1.53 18.31 12.10
C ILE A 221 -2.04 16.88 12.15
N GLU A 222 -2.72 16.43 11.10
CA GLU A 222 -3.20 15.05 11.02
C GLU A 222 -2.04 14.07 10.88
N ALA A 223 -2.27 12.86 11.41
CA ALA A 223 -1.36 11.75 11.19
C ALA A 223 -1.27 11.43 9.69
N GLY A 224 -0.15 10.88 9.27
CA GLY A 224 0.02 10.50 7.88
C GLY A 224 1.25 9.66 7.66
N ASN A 225 1.40 9.22 6.42
CA ASN A 225 2.51 8.40 5.99
C ASN A 225 3.55 9.24 5.25
N SER A 226 4.82 8.94 5.47
CA SER A 226 5.92 9.52 4.71
C SER A 226 6.00 8.97 3.28
N GLY A 227 5.61 9.78 2.30
CA GLY A 227 6.09 9.66 0.92
C GLY A 227 5.78 8.35 0.19
N THR A 228 6.34 8.19 -1.01
CA THR A 228 6.03 7.07 -1.92
C THR A 228 6.56 5.75 -1.36
N LEU A 229 5.71 5.08 -0.59
CA LEU A 229 5.94 3.70 -0.20
C LEU A 229 5.68 2.80 -1.39
N VAL A 230 6.58 1.83 -1.58
CA VAL A 230 6.21 0.60 -2.26
C VAL A 230 5.07 0.00 -1.44
N MET A 231 3.91 -0.19 -2.05
CA MET A 231 2.81 -0.93 -1.42
C MET A 231 3.29 -2.37 -1.23
N VAL A 232 3.71 -2.72 -0.02
CA VAL A 232 3.97 -4.10 0.38
C VAL A 232 2.64 -4.65 0.86
N ASP A 233 2.19 -5.73 0.25
CA ASP A 233 0.98 -6.47 0.61
C ASP A 233 1.46 -7.89 0.93
N SER A 234 1.95 -8.06 2.16
CA SER A 234 2.63 -9.29 2.59
C SER A 234 1.69 -10.48 2.68
N ASP A 235 0.38 -10.24 2.84
CA ASP A 235 -0.64 -11.28 2.95
C ASP A 235 -1.46 -11.50 1.65
N GLY A 236 -1.25 -10.66 0.63
CA GLY A 236 -1.87 -10.74 -0.69
C GLY A 236 -3.35 -10.38 -0.70
N ASN A 237 -3.84 -9.62 0.28
CA ASN A 237 -5.25 -9.27 0.42
C ASN A 237 -5.69 -8.07 -0.45
N GLY A 238 -4.73 -7.42 -1.14
CA GLY A 238 -4.95 -6.25 -1.98
C GLY A 238 -4.96 -4.92 -1.22
N VAL A 239 -4.57 -4.92 0.05
CA VAL A 239 -4.38 -3.78 0.95
C VAL A 239 -2.90 -3.77 1.34
N GLY A 240 -2.25 -2.60 1.31
CA GLY A 240 -0.86 -2.54 1.76
C GLY A 240 -0.78 -2.78 3.28
N ASP A 241 0.31 -3.37 3.76
CA ASP A 241 0.58 -3.64 5.18
C ASP A 241 0.39 -2.37 6.05
N CYS A 242 0.58 -1.17 5.49
CA CYS A 242 0.23 0.14 6.08
C CYS A 242 -1.23 0.27 6.48
N ASP A 243 -2.10 -0.08 5.55
CA ASP A 243 -3.53 0.18 5.58
C ASP A 243 -4.27 -0.90 6.38
N GLU A 244 -3.58 -2.00 6.73
CA GLU A 244 -4.09 -3.04 7.62
C GLU A 244 -4.34 -2.56 9.04
N SER A 245 -3.71 -1.46 9.49
CA SER A 245 -3.98 -0.88 10.81
C SER A 245 -5.42 -0.33 10.95
N THR A 246 -6.15 -0.19 9.84
CA THR A 246 -7.59 0.14 9.82
C THR A 246 -8.50 -1.04 9.54
N SER A 247 -7.93 -2.20 9.21
CA SER A 247 -8.64 -3.44 8.94
C SER A 247 -8.51 -4.34 10.17
N ILE A 248 -9.62 -4.93 10.60
CA ILE A 248 -9.64 -5.89 11.69
C ILE A 248 -8.61 -6.97 11.36
N GLN A 249 -7.56 -7.12 12.17
CA GLN A 249 -6.65 -8.26 12.05
C GLN A 249 -7.50 -9.53 12.12
N GLU A 250 -7.72 -10.18 10.97
CA GLU A 250 -8.08 -11.58 10.93
C GLU A 250 -6.83 -12.34 11.35
N GLY A 251 -6.59 -12.35 12.66
CA GLY A 251 -5.66 -13.30 13.24
C GLY A 251 -6.04 -14.65 12.68
N SER A 252 -5.13 -15.28 11.94
CA SER A 252 -5.23 -16.68 11.57
C SER A 252 -5.27 -17.47 12.88
N VAL A 253 -6.46 -17.65 13.45
CA VAL A 253 -6.66 -18.42 14.68
C VAL A 253 -6.48 -19.88 14.26
N SER A 254 -5.23 -20.34 14.27
CA SER A 254 -4.90 -21.73 13.95
C SER A 254 -5.46 -22.73 14.97
N ASP A 255 -6.12 -22.26 16.05
CA ASP A 255 -6.77 -23.08 17.07
C ASP A 255 -8.12 -22.49 17.52
N ARG A 256 -9.11 -22.41 16.61
CA ARG A 256 -10.47 -22.01 17.00
C ARG A 256 -11.06 -22.97 18.05
N LYS A 257 -11.59 -22.42 19.14
CA LYS A 257 -12.18 -23.22 20.24
C LYS A 257 -13.69 -23.30 20.07
N LEU A 258 -14.23 -24.50 20.25
CA LEU A 258 -15.67 -24.70 20.22
C LEU A 258 -16.32 -24.01 21.43
N VAL A 259 -17.13 -22.99 21.19
CA VAL A 259 -17.89 -22.28 22.22
C VAL A 259 -19.22 -22.97 22.46
N LYS A 260 -19.92 -23.38 21.39
CA LYS A 260 -21.28 -23.91 21.53
C LYS A 260 -21.64 -24.95 20.48
N LYS A 261 -22.40 -25.96 20.88
CA LYS A 261 -23.06 -26.90 19.97
C LYS A 261 -24.57 -26.80 20.10
N ILE A 262 -25.26 -26.48 19.01
CA ILE A 262 -26.73 -26.36 18.97
C ILE A 262 -27.35 -27.25 17.88
N ASN A 263 -28.61 -27.63 18.07
CA ASN A 263 -29.42 -28.22 17.00
C ASN A 263 -30.04 -27.11 16.12
N LEU A 264 -30.69 -27.49 15.02
CA LEU A 264 -31.39 -26.54 14.12
C LEU A 264 -32.56 -25.79 14.79
N LEU A 265 -32.97 -26.18 16.00
CA LEU A 265 -33.99 -25.49 16.79
C LEU A 265 -33.37 -24.49 17.79
N GLY A 266 -32.05 -24.26 17.72
CA GLY A 266 -31.33 -23.34 18.60
C GLY A 266 -31.09 -23.87 20.01
N GLN A 267 -31.40 -25.14 20.28
CA GLN A 267 -31.21 -25.74 21.60
C GLN A 267 -29.79 -26.28 21.73
N GLU A 268 -29.17 -26.01 22.88
CA GLU A 268 -27.85 -26.52 23.22
C GLU A 268 -27.86 -28.03 23.43
N VAL A 269 -26.85 -28.71 22.90
CA VAL A 269 -26.77 -30.17 22.91
C VAL A 269 -25.49 -30.61 23.58
N GLU A 270 -25.60 -31.02 24.84
CA GLU A 270 -24.54 -31.78 25.49
C GLU A 270 -24.49 -33.18 24.87
N ILE A 271 -23.27 -33.56 24.46
CA ILE A 271 -22.84 -34.82 23.83
C ILE A 271 -23.91 -35.92 23.89
N SER A 272 -24.65 -36.12 22.79
CA SER A 272 -25.59 -37.24 22.68
C SER A 272 -25.49 -37.88 21.30
N ASN A 273 -25.53 -39.22 21.28
CA ASN A 273 -25.56 -40.11 20.10
C ASN A 273 -26.87 -39.97 19.29
N LYS A 274 -27.35 -38.75 19.08
CA LYS A 274 -28.60 -38.46 18.38
C LYS A 274 -28.30 -38.13 16.92
N ARG A 275 -29.04 -38.77 16.01
CA ARG A 275 -29.00 -38.45 14.57
C ARG A 275 -29.50 -37.03 14.36
N GLY A 276 -28.81 -36.25 13.55
CA GLY A 276 -29.25 -34.89 13.25
C GLY A 276 -28.17 -34.00 12.66
N VAL A 277 -28.60 -32.80 12.31
CA VAL A 277 -27.74 -31.70 11.90
C VAL A 277 -27.44 -30.85 13.12
N PHE A 278 -26.17 -30.58 13.36
CA PHE A 278 -25.71 -29.73 14.46
C PHE A 278 -24.88 -28.58 13.92
N LEU A 279 -25.01 -27.43 14.57
CA LEU A 279 -24.19 -26.26 14.33
C LEU A 279 -23.17 -26.15 15.47
N TYR A 280 -21.90 -26.03 15.10
CA TYR A 280 -20.75 -25.86 15.98
C TYR A 280 -20.31 -24.41 15.83
N ILE A 281 -20.45 -23.63 16.90
CA ILE A 281 -20.11 -22.21 16.94
C ILE A 281 -18.78 -22.06 17.67
N TYR A 282 -17.83 -21.39 17.04
CA TYR A 282 -16.47 -21.19 17.54
C TYR A 282 -16.28 -19.78 18.12
N ASP A 283 -15.18 -19.58 18.84
CA ASP A 283 -14.83 -18.30 19.48
C ASP A 283 -14.39 -17.23 18.50
N ASP A 284 -13.92 -17.62 17.32
CA ASP A 284 -13.68 -16.76 16.16
C ASP A 284 -14.96 -16.34 15.41
N GLY A 285 -16.14 -16.76 15.88
CA GLY A 285 -17.43 -16.48 15.24
C GLY A 285 -17.77 -17.38 14.05
N THR A 286 -16.88 -18.28 13.63
CA THR A 286 -17.17 -19.25 12.58
C THR A 286 -18.22 -20.27 13.03
N VAL A 287 -19.01 -20.76 12.07
CA VAL A 287 -20.06 -21.76 12.32
C VAL A 287 -19.91 -22.94 11.38
N GLU A 288 -19.63 -24.13 11.92
CA GLU A 288 -19.61 -25.37 11.14
C GLU A 288 -20.92 -26.15 11.27
N LYS A 289 -21.47 -26.58 10.14
CA LYS A 289 -22.58 -27.52 10.09
C LYS A 289 -22.06 -28.94 9.95
N LYS A 290 -22.29 -29.79 10.95
CA LYS A 290 -21.95 -31.22 10.88
C LYS A 290 -23.20 -32.08 10.89
N ASN A 291 -23.25 -33.02 9.94
CA ASN A 291 -24.31 -34.02 9.86
C ASN A 291 -23.82 -35.29 10.55
N GLN A 292 -24.47 -35.66 11.65
CA GLN A 292 -24.17 -36.93 12.32
C GLN A 292 -25.12 -38.00 11.77
N LEU A 293 -24.67 -38.63 10.69
CA LEU A 293 -25.29 -39.81 10.08
C LEU A 293 -24.60 -41.05 10.67
N ARG A 294 -25.37 -42.11 10.95
CA ARG A 294 -24.78 -43.38 11.38
C ARG A 294 -24.22 -44.10 10.16
#